data_AF-A0A7Y7B4V3-F1
#
_entry.id   AF-A0A7Y7B4V3-F1
#
_cell.length_a   1.000
_cell.length_b   1.000
_cell.length_c   1.000
_cell.angle_alpha   90.00
_cell.angle_beta   90.00
_cell.angle_gamma   90.00
#
_symmetry.space_group_name_H-M   'P 1'
#
loop_
_entity.id
_entity.type
_entity.pdbx_description
1 polymer ?
#
loop_
_entity_poly.entity_id
_entity_poly.type
_entity_poly.pdbx_seq_one_letter_code
_entity_poly.pdbx_strand_id
1 'polypeptide(L)'
;MGQGTLGLPGVPTVLIGGQPAATVGSLCAYVVPPPGSPVPPPPVPVVPLPLPKPVLIGGMPAVVKGSVAGPGTVTGGCPTVMIGG
;
A
#
# COMPACT_ATOMS: atom_id res chain seq x y z
N MET A 1 0.35 -15.76 -5.44
CA MET A 1 -0.22 -14.53 -4.82
C MET A 1 0.77 -14.08 -3.76
N GLY A 2 1.73 -13.20 -4.11
CA GLY A 2 2.81 -12.82 -3.21
C GLY A 2 2.35 -11.75 -2.23
N GLN A 3 2.51 -12.00 -0.92
CA GLN A 3 2.31 -10.98 0.11
C GLN A 3 3.46 -10.00 0.05
N GLY A 4 3.16 -8.71 -0.13
CA GLY A 4 4.14 -7.65 -0.13
C GLY A 4 3.96 -6.74 1.07
N THR A 5 5.06 -6.20 1.59
CA THR A 5 5.03 -5.21 2.67
C THR A 5 4.98 -3.81 2.07
N LEU A 6 4.14 -2.94 2.63
CA LEU A 6 4.13 -1.52 2.29
C LEU A 6 5.24 -0.83 3.10
N GLY A 7 6.29 -0.42 2.42
CA GLY A 7 7.33 0.48 2.92
C GLY A 7 6.96 1.95 2.71
N LEU A 8 7.62 2.81 3.49
CA LEU A 8 7.46 4.27 3.48
C LEU A 8 7.58 4.84 2.04
N PRO A 9 6.75 5.82 1.65
CA PRO A 9 6.53 7.08 2.34
C PRO A 9 5.08 7.18 2.83
N GLY A 10 4.84 6.63 4.01
CA GLY A 10 3.67 7.01 4.81
C GLY A 10 3.98 8.32 5.53
N VAL A 11 2.99 9.18 5.70
CA VAL A 11 3.15 10.42 6.48
C VAL A 11 3.38 9.99 7.94
N PRO A 12 4.58 10.19 8.52
CA PRO A 12 4.94 9.59 9.81
C PRO A 12 4.15 10.14 10.99
N THR A 13 3.36 11.20 10.77
CA THR A 13 2.50 11.83 11.77
C THR A 13 1.18 11.09 11.98
N VAL A 14 0.76 10.23 11.05
CA VAL A 14 -0.49 9.45 11.17
C VAL A 14 -0.15 7.97 11.24
N LEU A 15 -0.46 7.36 12.39
CA LEU A 15 -0.23 5.95 12.65
C LEU A 15 -1.55 5.16 12.59
N ILE A 16 -1.55 4.04 11.89
CA ILE A 16 -2.65 3.07 11.84
C ILE A 16 -2.10 1.75 12.37
N GLY A 17 -2.71 1.23 13.45
CA GLY A 17 -2.22 0.00 14.09
C GLY A 17 -0.78 0.10 14.63
N GLY A 18 -0.31 1.32 14.92
CA GLY A 18 1.06 1.59 15.38
C GLY A 18 2.11 1.70 14.25
N GLN A 19 1.71 1.58 12.98
CA GLN A 19 2.59 1.77 11.82
C GLN A 19 2.21 3.04 11.03
N PRO A 20 3.16 3.70 10.36
CA PRO A 20 2.88 4.85 9.50
C PRO A 20 1.82 4.51 8.45
N ALA A 21 0.83 5.38 8.32
CA ALA A 21 -0.26 5.20 7.38
C ALA A 21 0.24 5.26 5.93
N ALA A 22 -0.05 4.22 5.15
CA ALA A 22 0.32 4.17 3.74
C ALA A 22 -0.53 5.16 2.92
N THR A 23 0.15 5.96 2.11
CA THR A 23 -0.45 6.91 1.15
C THR A 23 0.00 6.59 -0.27
N VAL A 24 -0.62 7.22 -1.27
CA VAL A 24 -0.18 7.16 -2.67
C VAL A 24 1.33 7.41 -2.76
N GLY A 25 2.03 6.55 -3.49
CA GLY A 25 3.49 6.58 -3.59
C GLY A 25 4.21 5.74 -2.54
N SER A 26 3.51 5.17 -1.54
CA SER A 26 4.02 4.09 -0.68
C SER A 26 4.58 2.95 -1.51
N LEU A 27 5.74 2.44 -1.14
CA LEU A 27 6.43 1.40 -1.90
C LEU A 27 5.95 0.03 -1.44
N CYS A 28 5.39 -0.76 -2.33
CA CYS A 28 5.07 -2.16 -2.07
C CYS A 28 6.23 -3.04 -2.52
N ALA A 29 6.81 -3.81 -1.61
CA ALA A 29 7.85 -4.79 -1.91
C ALA A 29 7.20 -6.17 -2.11
N TYR A 30 7.33 -6.75 -3.30
CA TYR A 30 6.88 -8.12 -3.56
C TYR A 30 7.93 -9.14 -3.12
N VAL A 31 7.54 -10.06 -2.23
CA VAL A 31 8.45 -11.10 -1.72
C VAL A 31 8.67 -12.24 -2.72
N VAL A 32 7.78 -12.40 -3.70
CA VAL A 32 7.87 -13.49 -4.68
C VAL A 32 8.59 -13.01 -5.95
N PRO A 33 9.75 -13.60 -6.30
CA PRO A 33 10.41 -13.33 -7.57
C PRO A 33 9.54 -13.76 -8.75
N PRO A 34 9.56 -13.03 -9.88
CA PRO A 34 8.89 -13.46 -11.11
C PRO A 34 9.45 -14.81 -11.60
N PRO A 35 8.65 -15.63 -12.30
CA PRO A 35 9.14 -16.86 -12.91
C PRO A 35 10.35 -16.58 -13.81
N GLY A 36 11.52 -17.17 -13.48
CA GLY A 36 12.76 -16.99 -14.23
C GLY A 36 13.77 -16.00 -13.65
N SER A 37 13.45 -15.29 -12.56
CA SER A 37 14.42 -14.48 -11.81
C SER A 37 14.54 -14.98 -10.37
N PRO A 38 15.75 -15.24 -9.84
CA PRO A 38 15.94 -15.52 -8.42
C PRO A 38 15.87 -14.24 -7.57
N VAL A 39 15.85 -13.06 -8.21
CA VAL A 39 15.88 -11.76 -7.54
C VAL A 39 14.45 -11.22 -7.41
N PRO A 40 14.03 -10.79 -6.20
CA PRO A 40 12.77 -10.08 -6.00
C PRO A 40 12.70 -8.83 -6.89
N PRO A 41 11.52 -8.48 -7.43
CA PRO A 41 11.40 -7.29 -8.24
C PRO A 41 11.60 -6.03 -7.36
N PRO A 42 12.03 -4.90 -7.94
CA PRO A 42 12.18 -3.66 -7.18
C PRO A 42 10.83 -3.23 -6.58
N PRO A 43 10.84 -2.53 -5.43
CA PRO A 43 9.61 -2.00 -4.84
C PRO A 43 8.87 -1.08 -5.82
N VAL A 44 7.55 -1.25 -5.90
CA VAL A 44 6.70 -0.48 -6.81
C VAL A 44 5.79 0.47 -6.03
N PRO A 45 5.54 1.69 -6.50
CA PRO A 45 4.62 2.60 -5.83
C PRO A 45 3.18 2.06 -5.87
N VAL A 46 2.45 2.26 -4.78
CA VAL A 46 1.01 2.00 -4.70
C VAL A 46 0.26 3.14 -5.37
N VAL A 47 -0.63 2.77 -6.27
CA VAL A 47 -1.59 3.64 -6.94
C VAL A 47 -2.92 3.54 -6.18
N PRO A 48 -3.56 4.66 -5.85
CA PRO A 48 -4.82 4.65 -5.11
C PRO A 48 -5.92 4.03 -5.97
N LEU A 49 -6.86 3.37 -5.31
CA LEU A 49 -8.18 3.12 -5.90
C LEU A 49 -8.84 4.47 -6.25
N PRO A 50 -9.45 4.60 -7.44
CA PRO A 50 -10.25 5.78 -7.79
C PRO A 50 -11.54 5.78 -6.96
N LEU A 51 -11.45 6.30 -5.74
CA LEU A 51 -12.60 6.52 -4.85
C LEU A 51 -13.18 7.92 -5.11
N PRO A 52 -14.52 8.09 -5.10
CA PRO A 52 -15.16 9.40 -5.30
C PRO A 52 -14.91 10.39 -4.15
N LYS A 53 -14.58 9.89 -2.96
CA LYS A 53 -14.13 10.69 -1.81
C LYS A 53 -12.99 9.96 -1.09
N PRO A 54 -11.73 10.12 -1.54
CA PRO A 54 -10.61 9.51 -0.86
C PRO A 54 -10.36 10.23 0.48
N VAL A 55 -10.08 9.45 1.52
CA VAL A 55 -9.57 10.02 2.78
C VAL A 55 -8.13 10.47 2.52
N LEU A 56 -7.81 11.70 2.91
CA LEU A 56 -6.47 12.25 2.76
C LEU A 56 -5.70 12.10 4.08
N ILE A 57 -4.46 11.62 3.98
CA ILE A 57 -3.50 11.52 5.08
C ILE A 57 -2.30 12.36 4.71
N GLY A 58 -2.01 13.40 5.51
CA GLY A 58 -0.99 14.42 5.20
C GLY A 58 -1.11 15.03 3.79
N GLY A 59 -2.35 15.18 3.30
CA GLY A 59 -2.65 15.77 1.98
C GLY A 59 -2.60 14.80 0.81
N MET A 60 -2.22 13.53 1.02
CA MET A 60 -2.21 12.49 -0.02
C MET A 60 -3.34 11.48 0.19
N PRO A 61 -3.93 10.90 -0.88
CA PRO A 61 -4.93 9.86 -0.72
C PRO A 61 -4.38 8.67 0.07
N ALA A 62 -5.16 8.17 1.01
CA ALA A 62 -4.83 6.98 1.79
C ALA A 62 -4.88 5.73 0.92
N VAL A 63 -3.95 4.81 1.14
CA VAL A 63 -3.99 3.47 0.55
C VAL A 63 -5.04 2.64 1.30
N VAL A 64 -5.98 2.07 0.56
CA VAL A 64 -7.03 1.21 1.09
C VAL A 64 -6.88 -0.22 0.56
N LYS A 65 -7.48 -1.19 1.26
CA LYS A 65 -7.57 -2.58 0.76
C LYS A 65 -8.19 -2.58 -0.65
N GLY A 66 -7.56 -3.31 -1.57
CA GLY A 66 -7.90 -3.34 -2.99
C GLY A 66 -7.15 -2.32 -3.85
N SER A 67 -6.37 -1.39 -3.27
CA SER A 67 -5.54 -0.45 -4.04
C SER A 67 -4.53 -1.21 -4.90
N VAL A 68 -4.14 -0.63 -6.02
CA VAL A 68 -3.29 -1.33 -7.00
C VAL A 68 -1.82 -1.03 -6.70
N ALA A 69 -0.98 -2.06 -6.71
CA ALA A 69 0.46 -1.92 -6.52
C ALA A 69 1.18 -2.78 -7.56
N GLY A 70 1.65 -2.22 -8.67
CA GLY A 70 2.20 -3.04 -9.76
C GLY A 70 1.19 -4.08 -10.29
N PRO A 71 1.55 -5.38 -10.44
CA PRO A 71 0.66 -6.40 -11.02
C PRO A 71 -0.40 -6.95 -10.06
N GLY A 72 -0.43 -6.49 -8.81
CA GLY A 72 -1.31 -7.01 -7.77
C GLY A 72 -2.07 -5.92 -7.02
N THR A 73 -2.87 -6.35 -6.04
CA THR A 73 -3.68 -5.47 -5.19
C THR A 73 -3.27 -5.59 -3.73
N VAL A 74 -3.48 -4.51 -2.98
CA VAL A 74 -3.26 -4.46 -1.53
C VAL A 74 -4.32 -5.33 -0.84
N THR A 75 -3.90 -6.48 -0.33
CA THR A 75 -4.79 -7.48 0.28
C THR A 75 -4.86 -7.38 1.81
N GLY A 76 -3.86 -6.77 2.44
CA GLY A 76 -3.77 -6.56 3.88
C GLY A 76 -4.12 -5.14 4.32
N GLY A 77 -4.38 -4.97 5.61
CA GLY A 77 -4.67 -3.69 6.27
C GLY A 77 -4.80 -3.87 7.78
N CYS A 78 -4.95 -2.78 8.53
CA CYS A 78 -5.18 -2.87 9.97
C CYS A 78 -6.62 -3.34 10.25
N PRO A 79 -6.83 -4.42 11.02
CA PRO A 79 -8.17 -4.99 11.21
C PRO A 79 -9.12 -4.08 11.99
N THR A 80 -8.58 -3.09 12.71
CA THR A 80 -9.34 -2.13 13.53
C THR A 80 -9.69 -0.84 12.80
N VAL A 81 -9.16 -0.60 11.59
CA VAL A 81 -9.33 0.66 10.87
C VAL A 81 -9.80 0.41 9.46
N MET A 82 -10.93 1.03 9.12
CA MET A 82 -11.49 1.02 7.78
C MET A 82 -11.45 2.44 7.20
N ILE A 83 -10.88 2.58 6.01
CA ILE A 83 -10.75 3.86 5.30
C ILE A 83 -11.60 3.80 4.04
N GLY A 84 -12.52 4.75 3.88
CA GLY A 84 -13.36 4.86 2.68
C GLY A 84 -14.72 4.18 2.75
N GLY A 85 -15.02 3.48 3.86
CA GLY A 85 -16.33 2.84 4.10
C GLY A 85 -16.39 1.37 3.73
#